data_AF-A0A955TKW9-F1
#
_entry.id   AF-A0A955TKW9-F1
#
_cell.length_a   1.000
_cell.length_b   1.000
_cell.length_c   1.000
_cell.angle_alpha   90.00
_cell.angle_beta   90.00
_cell.angle_gamma   90.00
#
_symmetry.space_group_name_H-M   'P 1'
#
loop_
_entity.id
_entity.type
_entity.pdbx_description
1 polymer ?
#
loop_
_entity_poly.entity_id
_entity_poly.type
_entity_poly.pdbx_seq_one_letter_code
_entity_poly.pdbx_strand_id
1 'polypeptide(L)'
;MDQLKPFQNTNRILLVIMVGTFALFGAALLYFTMEYLEALTDSASQPAAGTTIHQVGLMIVVVSALAGMPAVGFGAYVMYVGSRVRQTGQWPPAGMGFRASAPMILGSRAGLVGLAVMGAGLVVILAGLGLPIFGWQLGLVLQGAG
;
A
#
# COMPACT_ATOMS: atom_id res chain seq x y z
N MET A 1 -17.08 13.64 31.60
CA MET A 1 -17.06 13.74 30.13
C MET A 1 -15.69 14.20 29.58
N ASP A 2 -14.63 14.21 30.38
CA ASP A 2 -13.32 14.79 29.98
C ASP A 2 -12.31 13.83 29.34
N GLN A 3 -12.59 12.52 29.26
CA GLN A 3 -11.64 11.55 28.69
C GLN A 3 -11.66 11.42 27.16
N LEU A 4 -12.57 12.12 26.45
CA LEU A 4 -12.69 12.02 24.99
C LEU A 4 -11.78 12.97 24.20
N LYS A 5 -11.33 14.08 24.80
CA LYS A 5 -10.44 15.07 24.14
C LYS A 5 -9.05 14.53 23.76
N PRO A 6 -8.32 13.77 24.60
CA PRO A 6 -6.98 13.31 24.24
C PRO A 6 -6.99 12.31 23.07
N PHE A 7 -8.00 11.45 22.97
CA PHE A 7 -8.13 10.49 21.86
C PHE A 7 -8.37 11.17 20.50
N GLN A 8 -9.16 12.24 20.46
CA GLN A 8 -9.43 12.97 19.22
C GLN A 8 -8.18 13.69 18.68
N ASN A 9 -7.37 14.28 19.56
CA ASN A 9 -6.12 14.95 19.15
C ASN A 9 -5.07 13.96 18.64
N THR A 10 -4.90 12.81 19.29
CA THR A 10 -3.95 11.77 18.82
C THR A 10 -4.32 11.27 17.43
N ASN A 11 -5.60 11.01 17.16
CA ASN A 11 -6.05 10.56 15.84
C ASN A 11 -5.82 11.63 14.75
N ARG A 12 -5.98 12.90 15.09
CA ARG A 12 -5.77 14.01 14.15
C ARG A 12 -4.29 14.19 13.81
N ILE A 13 -3.40 14.08 14.80
CA ILE A 13 -1.95 14.12 14.59
C ILE A 13 -1.51 12.93 13.72
N LEU A 14 -2.00 11.73 14.03
CA LEU A 14 -1.68 10.52 13.27
C LEU A 14 -2.15 10.63 11.80
N LEU A 15 -3.36 11.16 11.57
CA LEU A 15 -3.87 11.47 10.23
C LEU A 15 -2.99 12.47 9.49
N VAL A 16 -2.57 13.56 10.14
CA VAL A 16 -1.68 14.56 9.52
C VAL A 16 -0.33 13.95 9.17
N ILE A 17 0.24 13.12 10.05
CA ILE A 17 1.49 12.40 9.77
C ILE A 17 1.33 11.46 8.57
N MET A 18 0.23 10.70 8.50
CA MET A 18 -0.05 9.78 7.38
C MET A 18 -0.22 10.54 6.05
N VAL A 19 -1.00 11.63 6.04
CA VAL A 19 -1.18 12.45 4.84
C VAL A 19 0.12 13.13 4.44
N GLY A 20 0.87 13.65 5.41
CA GLY A 20 2.17 14.30 5.17
C GLY A 20 3.20 13.35 4.58
N THR A 21 3.32 12.13 5.13
CA THR A 21 4.20 11.09 4.56
C THR A 21 3.75 10.68 3.16
N PHE A 22 2.45 10.50 2.92
CA PHE A 22 1.94 10.17 1.59
C PHE A 22 2.23 11.27 0.56
N ALA A 23 2.02 12.54 0.93
CA ALA A 23 2.34 13.68 0.07
C ALA A 23 3.84 13.78 -0.23
N LEU A 24 4.69 13.51 0.75
CA LEU A 24 6.15 13.53 0.59
C LEU A 24 6.62 12.41 -0.35
N PHE A 25 6.10 11.19 -0.17
CA PHE A 25 6.38 10.08 -1.10
C PHE A 25 5.85 10.36 -2.51
N GLY A 26 4.66 10.93 -2.65
CA GLY A 26 4.09 11.32 -3.94
C GLY A 26 4.93 12.40 -4.64
N ALA A 27 5.38 13.42 -3.90
CA ALA A 27 6.25 14.46 -4.42
C ALA A 27 7.62 13.91 -4.85
N ALA A 28 8.21 13.00 -4.07
CA ALA A 28 9.46 12.32 -4.44
C ALA A 28 9.28 11.52 -5.73
N LEU A 29 8.18 10.76 -5.87
CA LEU A 29 7.84 10.03 -7.09
C LEU A 29 7.73 10.94 -8.31
N LEU A 30 7.02 12.06 -8.19
CA LEU A 30 6.91 13.03 -9.28
C LEU A 30 8.27 13.63 -9.65
N TYR A 31 9.09 14.00 -8.65
CA TYR A 31 10.43 14.53 -8.88
C TYR A 31 11.32 13.53 -9.63
N PHE A 32 11.39 12.28 -9.17
CA PHE A 32 12.17 11.23 -9.86
C PHE A 32 11.66 10.96 -11.28
N THR A 33 10.34 11.05 -11.50
CA THR A 33 9.76 10.86 -12.84
C THR A 33 10.12 12.02 -13.78
N MET A 34 10.10 13.27 -13.29
CA MET A 34 10.48 14.43 -14.09
C MET A 34 11.97 14.43 -14.41
N GLU A 35 12.83 14.15 -13.42
CA GLU A 35 14.28 14.01 -13.61
C GLU A 35 14.60 12.90 -14.63
N TYR A 36 13.86 11.79 -14.61
CA TYR A 36 13.99 10.72 -15.59
C TYR A 36 13.59 11.16 -17.00
N LEU A 37 12.45 11.84 -17.15
CA LEU A 37 11.99 12.35 -18.44
C LEU A 37 12.99 13.34 -19.02
N GLU A 38 13.55 14.21 -18.18
CA GLU A 38 14.57 15.18 -18.56
C GLU A 38 15.84 14.49 -19.07
N ALA A 39 16.31 13.48 -18.34
CA ALA A 39 17.45 12.64 -18.73
C ALA A 39 17.24 11.88 -20.05
N LEU A 40 15.99 11.51 -20.38
CA LEU A 40 15.65 10.89 -21.68
C LEU A 40 15.58 11.90 -22.83
N THR A 41 15.13 13.13 -22.56
CA THR A 41 15.01 14.18 -23.57
C THR A 41 16.34 14.85 -23.92
N ASP A 42 17.31 14.83 -23.00
CA ASP A 42 18.63 15.42 -23.25
C ASP A 42 19.49 14.51 -24.14
N SER A 43 19.40 14.75 -25.45
CA SER A 43 20.04 13.94 -26.50
C SER A 43 21.58 14.05 -26.49
N ALA A 44 22.16 15.02 -25.76
CA ALA A 44 23.61 15.21 -25.62
C ALA A 44 24.24 14.34 -24.53
N SER A 45 23.42 13.77 -23.64
CA SER A 45 23.85 13.09 -22.42
C SER A 45 23.48 11.60 -22.40
N GLN A 46 23.06 11.04 -23.54
CA GLN A 46 22.70 9.62 -23.66
C GLN A 46 23.88 8.74 -23.24
N PRO A 47 23.80 8.07 -22.08
CA PRO A 47 24.84 7.15 -21.70
C PRO A 47 24.70 5.89 -22.59
N ALA A 48 25.79 5.14 -22.77
CA ALA A 48 25.79 3.94 -23.62
C ALA A 48 24.56 3.06 -23.33
N ALA A 49 23.89 2.55 -24.37
CA ALA A 49 22.57 1.90 -24.27
C ALA A 49 22.40 0.91 -23.08
N GLY A 50 23.46 0.23 -22.66
CA GLY A 50 23.45 -0.67 -21.50
C GLY A 50 23.24 -0.01 -20.12
N THR A 51 23.71 1.22 -19.88
CA THR A 51 23.54 1.89 -18.57
C THR A 51 22.16 2.53 -18.43
N THR A 52 21.57 3.02 -19.51
CA THR A 52 20.20 3.56 -19.53
C THR A 52 19.20 2.45 -19.17
N ILE A 53 19.32 1.26 -19.79
CA ILE A 53 18.42 0.12 -19.52
C ILE A 53 18.50 -0.33 -18.05
N HIS A 54 19.68 -0.27 -17.44
CA HIS A 54 19.85 -0.60 -16.03
C HIS A 54 19.16 0.41 -15.09
N GLN A 55 19.25 1.70 -15.41
CA GLN A 55 18.55 2.77 -14.68
C GLN A 55 17.02 2.66 -14.80
N VAL A 56 16.50 2.35 -16.00
CA VAL A 56 15.06 2.12 -16.21
C VAL A 56 14.56 0.95 -15.35
N GLY A 57 15.29 -0.16 -15.34
CA GLY A 57 14.94 -1.33 -14.53
C GLY A 57 14.88 -1.02 -13.03
N LEU A 58 15.87 -0.28 -12.52
CA LEU A 58 15.90 0.13 -11.11
C LEU A 58 14.75 1.08 -10.76
N MET A 59 14.41 2.04 -11.64
CA MET A 59 13.27 2.93 -11.41
C MET A 59 11.95 2.18 -11.35
N ILE A 60 11.71 1.23 -12.26
CA ILE A 60 10.50 0.40 -12.25
C ILE A 60 10.37 -0.37 -10.92
N VAL A 61 11.47 -0.91 -10.40
CA VAL A 61 11.50 -1.60 -9.10
C VAL A 61 11.19 -0.65 -7.95
N VAL A 62 11.79 0.55 -7.93
CA VAL A 62 11.54 1.53 -6.87
C VAL A 62 10.10 2.02 -6.90
N VAL A 63 9.56 2.36 -8.06
CA VAL A 63 8.17 2.82 -8.22
C VAL A 63 7.18 1.73 -7.82
N SER A 64 7.43 0.48 -8.25
CA SER A 64 6.57 -0.65 -7.89
C SER A 64 6.65 -1.01 -6.40
N ALA A 65 7.81 -0.87 -5.76
CA ALA A 65 7.95 -1.00 -4.31
C ALA A 65 7.19 0.10 -3.56
N LEU A 66 7.28 1.35 -4.02
CA LEU A 66 6.57 2.48 -3.42
C LEU A 66 5.05 2.37 -3.56
N ALA A 67 4.56 1.80 -4.67
CA ALA A 67 3.14 1.49 -4.85
C ALA A 67 2.69 0.27 -4.03
N GLY A 68 3.56 -0.74 -3.88
CA GLY A 68 3.27 -1.99 -3.19
C GLY A 68 3.18 -1.86 -1.67
N MET A 69 4.02 -1.02 -1.06
CA MET A 69 4.09 -0.87 0.40
C MET A 69 2.78 -0.36 1.05
N PRO A 70 2.09 0.66 0.50
CA PRO A 70 0.76 1.05 0.95
C PRO A 70 -0.27 -0.08 0.84
N ALA A 71 -0.20 -0.89 -0.21
CA ALA A 71 -1.10 -2.05 -0.38
C ALA A 71 -0.85 -3.09 0.73
N VAL A 72 0.40 -3.36 1.09
CA VAL A 72 0.73 -4.25 2.23
C VAL A 72 0.16 -3.71 3.54
N GLY A 73 0.34 -2.41 3.82
CA GLY A 73 -0.23 -1.78 5.02
C GLY A 73 -1.75 -1.87 5.08
N PHE A 74 -2.42 -1.62 3.95
CA PHE A 74 -3.87 -1.75 3.84
C PHE A 74 -4.33 -3.20 4.01
N GLY A 75 -3.65 -4.16 3.38
CA GLY A 75 -3.94 -5.58 3.52
C GLY A 75 -3.78 -6.07 4.96
N ALA A 76 -2.74 -5.61 5.67
CA ALA A 76 -2.54 -5.90 7.09
C ALA A 76 -3.67 -5.35 7.96
N TYR A 77 -4.15 -4.13 7.67
CA TYR A 77 -5.32 -3.55 8.35
C TYR A 77 -6.58 -4.39 8.09
N VAL A 78 -6.84 -4.81 6.85
CA VAL A 78 -7.97 -5.68 6.51
C VAL A 78 -7.86 -7.03 7.23
N MET A 79 -6.67 -7.65 7.27
CA MET A 79 -6.45 -8.86 8.06
C MET A 79 -6.70 -8.65 9.55
N TYR A 80 -6.26 -7.52 10.11
CA TYR A 80 -6.53 -7.17 11.51
C TYR A 80 -8.04 -7.07 11.77
N VAL A 81 -8.81 -6.42 10.89
CA VAL A 81 -10.27 -6.36 10.98
C VAL A 81 -10.86 -7.77 11.00
N GLY A 82 -10.53 -8.61 10.02
CA GLY A 82 -11.03 -9.98 9.95
C GLY A 82 -10.67 -10.83 11.18
N SER A 83 -9.47 -10.64 11.74
CA SER A 83 -9.04 -11.32 12.97
C SER A 83 -9.91 -10.94 14.17
N ARG A 84 -10.31 -9.67 14.26
CA ARG A 84 -11.17 -9.16 15.34
C ARG A 84 -12.60 -9.65 15.21
N VAL A 85 -13.12 -9.80 13.98
CA VAL A 85 -14.42 -10.47 13.74
C VAL A 85 -14.41 -11.90 14.28
N ARG A 86 -13.34 -12.65 13.99
CA ARG A 86 -13.22 -14.04 14.46
C ARG A 86 -13.10 -14.13 15.98
N GLN A 87 -12.34 -13.23 16.60
CA GLN A 87 -12.19 -13.20 18.06
C GLN A 87 -13.49 -12.80 18.77
N THR A 88 -14.22 -11.83 18.21
CA THR A 88 -15.45 -11.30 18.83
C THR A 88 -16.71 -12.08 18.44
N GLY A 89 -16.64 -12.93 17.41
CA GLY A 89 -17.79 -13.69 16.91
C GLY A 89 -18.90 -12.81 16.35
N GLN A 90 -18.61 -11.54 16.04
CA GLN A 90 -19.58 -10.56 15.58
C GLN A 90 -19.03 -9.69 14.44
N TRP A 91 -19.90 -9.42 13.47
CA TRP A 91 -19.70 -8.39 12.47
C TRP A 91 -20.79 -7.32 12.66
N PRO A 92 -20.46 -6.04 12.81
CA PRO A 92 -19.11 -5.48 12.87
C PRO A 92 -18.37 -5.81 14.20
N PRO A 93 -17.02 -5.87 14.19
CA PRO A 93 -16.22 -6.10 15.39
C PRO A 93 -16.54 -5.15 16.54
N ALA A 94 -16.56 -5.69 17.77
CA ALA A 94 -16.75 -4.88 18.98
C ALA A 94 -15.62 -3.86 19.15
N GLY A 95 -15.98 -2.61 19.48
CA GLY A 95 -15.02 -1.54 19.75
C GLY A 95 -14.36 -0.92 18.52
N MET A 96 -14.82 -1.24 17.31
CA MET A 96 -14.44 -0.54 16.09
C MET A 96 -15.56 0.41 15.65
N GLY A 97 -15.19 1.62 15.20
CA GLY A 97 -16.13 2.62 14.71
C GLY A 97 -16.72 2.22 13.35
N PHE A 98 -17.78 1.44 13.35
CA PHE A 98 -18.57 1.13 12.16
C PHE A 98 -19.82 2.01 12.10
N ARG A 99 -20.34 2.23 10.89
CA ARG A 99 -21.60 2.97 10.70
C ARG A 99 -22.71 2.29 11.52
N ALA A 100 -23.52 3.08 12.23
CA ALA A 100 -24.62 2.60 13.07
C ALA A 100 -25.65 1.75 12.32
N SER A 101 -25.70 1.86 10.98
CA SER A 101 -26.59 1.11 10.10
C SER A 101 -26.01 -0.22 9.59
N ALA A 102 -24.83 -0.64 10.03
CA ALA A 102 -24.26 -1.92 9.60
C ALA A 102 -25.04 -3.08 10.26
N PRO A 103 -25.60 -4.03 9.48
CA PRO A 103 -26.36 -5.14 10.04
C PRO A 103 -25.45 -6.01 10.91
N MET A 104 -25.93 -6.32 12.13
CA MET A 104 -25.20 -7.15 13.08
C MET A 104 -25.36 -8.63 12.72
N ILE A 105 -24.24 -9.31 12.47
CA ILE A 105 -24.17 -10.75 12.21
C ILE A 105 -23.41 -11.38 13.38
N LEU A 106 -23.95 -12.46 13.94
CA LEU A 106 -23.39 -13.14 15.11
C LEU A 106 -23.05 -14.61 14.81
N GLY A 107 -22.16 -15.18 15.61
CA GLY A 107 -21.85 -16.61 15.62
C GLY A 107 -21.10 -17.08 14.36
N SER A 108 -21.37 -18.31 13.92
CA SER A 108 -20.60 -18.96 12.85
C SER A 108 -20.58 -18.18 11.52
N ARG A 109 -21.65 -17.42 11.23
CA ARG A 109 -21.72 -16.55 10.05
C ARG A 109 -20.73 -15.38 10.14
N ALA A 110 -20.55 -14.79 11.32
CA ALA A 110 -19.53 -13.78 11.54
C ALA A 110 -18.12 -14.37 11.42
N GLY A 111 -17.91 -15.61 11.89
CA GLY A 111 -16.65 -16.32 11.72
C GLY A 111 -16.24 -16.49 10.25
N LEU A 112 -17.19 -16.84 9.38
CA LEU A 112 -16.98 -16.91 7.92
C LEU A 112 -16.64 -15.55 7.31
N VAL A 113 -17.35 -14.50 7.70
CA VAL A 113 -17.05 -13.11 7.27
C VAL A 113 -15.64 -12.73 7.70
N GLY A 114 -15.26 -13.00 8.95
CA GLY A 114 -13.92 -12.72 9.46
C GLY A 114 -12.83 -13.45 8.68
N LEU A 115 -13.06 -14.72 8.32
CA LEU A 115 -12.13 -15.50 7.50
C LEU A 115 -12.03 -14.95 6.07
N ALA A 116 -13.16 -14.60 5.46
CA ALA A 116 -13.19 -14.00 4.13
C ALA A 116 -12.44 -12.65 4.10
N VAL A 117 -12.65 -11.80 5.12
CA VAL A 117 -11.95 -10.52 5.26
C VAL A 117 -10.45 -10.74 5.48
N MET A 118 -10.04 -11.71 6.30
CA MET A 118 -8.62 -12.07 6.43
C MET A 118 -8.02 -12.56 5.11
N GLY A 119 -8.74 -13.38 4.36
CA GLY A 119 -8.32 -13.86 3.04
C GLY A 119 -8.15 -12.71 2.04
N ALA A 120 -9.08 -11.77 2.01
CA ALA A 120 -8.97 -10.57 1.18
C ALA A 120 -7.73 -9.74 1.55
N GLY A 121 -7.47 -9.55 2.85
CA GLY A 121 -6.27 -8.86 3.31
C GLY A 121 -4.98 -9.55 2.87
N LEU A 122 -4.93 -10.88 2.95
CA LEU A 122 -3.78 -11.66 2.46
C LEU A 122 -3.56 -11.48 0.95
N VAL A 123 -4.63 -11.52 0.15
CA VAL A 123 -4.54 -11.30 -1.31
C VAL A 123 -3.96 -9.92 -1.61
N VAL A 124 -4.38 -8.88 -0.90
CA VAL A 124 -3.85 -7.52 -1.08
C VAL A 124 -2.36 -7.44 -0.69
N ILE A 125 -1.95 -8.09 0.41
CA ILE A 125 -0.53 -8.15 0.80
C ILE A 125 0.30 -8.83 -0.28
N LEU A 126 -0.16 -9.98 -0.79
CA LEU A 126 0.54 -10.73 -1.83
C LEU A 126 0.63 -9.92 -3.13
N ALA A 127 -0.44 -9.21 -3.50
CA ALA A 127 -0.42 -8.31 -4.65
C ALA A 127 0.58 -7.16 -4.45
N GLY A 128 0.59 -6.54 -3.26
CA GLY A 128 1.52 -5.45 -2.92
C GLY A 128 2.99 -5.89 -2.94
N LEU A 129 3.29 -7.08 -2.41
CA LEU A 129 4.64 -7.67 -2.46
C LEU A 129 5.02 -8.19 -3.85
N GLY A 130 4.03 -8.58 -4.66
CA GLY A 130 4.24 -9.05 -6.03
C GLY A 130 4.66 -7.95 -7.00
N LEU A 131 4.20 -6.71 -6.77
CA LEU A 131 4.55 -5.55 -7.61
C LEU A 131 6.06 -5.33 -7.78
N PRO A 132 6.90 -5.25 -6.72
CA PRO A 132 8.34 -5.08 -6.88
C PRO A 132 9.03 -6.28 -7.56
N ILE A 133 8.53 -7.50 -7.32
CA ILE A 133 9.05 -8.71 -7.98
C ILE A 133 8.77 -8.66 -9.48
N PHE A 134 7.56 -8.26 -9.86
CA PHE A 134 7.18 -8.10 -11.26
C PHE A 134 7.96 -6.96 -11.92
N GLY A 135 8.15 -5.85 -11.22
CA GLY A 135 8.99 -4.74 -11.68
C GLY A 135 10.44 -5.17 -11.94
N TRP A 136 11.00 -6.02 -11.06
CA TRP A 136 12.33 -6.58 -11.22
C TRP A 136 12.44 -7.51 -12.45
N GLN A 137 11.47 -8.42 -12.61
CA GLN A 137 11.43 -9.31 -13.78
C GLN A 137 11.32 -8.52 -15.09
N LEU A 138 10.52 -7.47 -15.11
CA LEU A 138 10.39 -6.59 -16.27
C LEU A 138 11.71 -5.86 -16.56
N GLY A 139 12.41 -5.41 -15.52
CA GLY A 139 13.75 -4.84 -15.64
C GLY A 139 14.77 -5.82 -16.24
N LEU A 140 14.74 -7.09 -15.85
CA LEU A 140 15.59 -8.13 -16.43
C LEU A 140 15.27 -8.43 -17.90
N VAL A 141 13.98 -8.48 -18.26
CA VAL A 141 13.56 -8.70 -19.66
C VAL A 141 14.02 -7.55 -20.55
N LEU A 142 13.90 -6.31 -20.07
CA LEU A 142 14.38 -5.13 -20.81
C LEU A 142 15.90 -5.15 -20.99
N GLN A 143 16.65 -5.67 -20.01
CA GLN A 143 18.11 -5.83 -20.09
C GLN A 143 18.56 -6.94 -21.05
N GLY A 144 17.76 -7.98 -21.24
CA GLY A 144 18.09 -9.09 -22.16
C GLY A 144 17.64 -8.89 -23.61
N ALA A 145 16.88 -7.83 -23.90
CA ALA A 145 16.32 -7.55 -25.23
C ALA A 145 17.12 -6.52 -26.06
N GLY A 146 18.21 -5.97 -25.50
CA GLY A 146 19.15 -5.07 -26.19
C GLY A 146 20.50 -5.74 -26.44
#